data_AF-A0A7S0BVC6-F1
#
_entry.id   AF-A0A7S0BVC6-F1
#
_cell.length_a   1.000
_cell.length_b   1.000
_cell.length_c   1.000
_cell.angle_alpha   90.00
_cell.angle_beta   90.00
_cell.angle_gamma   90.00
#
_symmetry.space_group_name_H-M   'P 1'
#
loop_
_entity.id
_entity.type
_entity.pdbx_description
1 polymer ?
#
loop_
_entity_poly.entity_id
_entity_poly.type
_entity_poly.pdbx_seq_one_letter_code
_entity_poly.pdbx_strand_id
1 'polypeptide(L)'
;DDRIPCEKGTKVPRFMKPNGNELWAIIMEKAYAKFCGSYANLAGGFVLWGWQTMTGNNVFQLTEEKSKQGNTWFREDMKAHRDDKNKRACGFSRTNEIYSEDQIWTLLKK
;
A
#
# COMPACT_ATOMS: atom_id res chain seq x y z
N ASP A 1 18.93 5.64 13.32
CA ASP A 1 20.30 5.66 12.80
C ASP A 1 20.26 5.51 11.28
N ASP A 2 21.39 5.78 10.63
CA ASP A 2 21.62 5.82 9.18
C ASP A 2 22.32 4.56 8.64
N ARG A 3 22.48 3.50 9.45
CA ARG A 3 23.08 2.24 8.96
C ARG A 3 22.09 1.52 8.04
N ILE A 4 22.40 1.44 6.76
CA ILE A 4 21.56 0.79 5.76
C ILE A 4 22.05 -0.66 5.53
N PRO A 5 21.16 -1.66 5.50
CA PRO A 5 21.54 -3.00 5.07
C PRO A 5 22.01 -3.01 3.61
N CYS A 6 23.25 -3.44 3.39
CA CYS A 6 23.84 -3.55 2.05
C CYS A 6 24.07 -5.02 1.65
N GLU A 7 24.31 -5.25 0.37
CA GLU A 7 24.82 -6.54 -0.10
C GLU A 7 26.23 -6.78 0.46
N LYS A 8 26.56 -8.06 0.72
CA LYS A 8 27.82 -8.40 1.39
C LYS A 8 28.99 -8.02 0.49
N GLY A 9 29.93 -7.23 1.02
CA GLY A 9 31.11 -6.79 0.30
C GLY A 9 30.88 -5.61 -0.66
N THR A 10 29.68 -5.01 -0.66
CA THR A 10 29.36 -3.86 -1.50
C THR A 10 28.83 -2.68 -0.66
N LYS A 11 28.67 -1.52 -1.31
CA LYS A 11 27.98 -0.35 -0.76
C LYS A 11 26.57 -0.18 -1.34
N VAL A 12 26.03 -1.25 -1.94
CA VAL A 12 24.73 -1.23 -2.60
C VAL A 12 23.64 -1.61 -1.59
N PRO A 13 22.60 -0.78 -1.40
CA PRO A 13 21.46 -1.13 -0.56
C PRO A 13 20.83 -2.46 -0.98
N ARG A 14 20.54 -3.32 0.00
CA ARG A 14 20.02 -4.68 -0.23
C ARG A 14 18.55 -4.71 -0.68
N PHE A 15 17.76 -3.73 -0.26
CA PHE A 15 16.30 -3.70 -0.45
C PHE A 15 15.92 -2.57 -1.43
N MET A 16 15.43 -1.43 -0.95
CA MET A 16 15.12 -0.27 -1.80
C MET A 16 16.35 0.23 -2.55
N LYS A 17 16.25 0.32 -3.88
CA LYS A 17 17.27 0.90 -4.78
C LYS A 17 16.84 2.29 -5.23
N PRO A 18 17.49 3.37 -4.78
CA PRO A 18 17.10 4.72 -5.14
C PRO A 18 17.46 5.04 -6.59
N ASN A 19 16.78 6.03 -7.16
CA ASN A 19 17.20 6.62 -8.43
C ASN A 19 18.34 7.61 -8.15
N GLY A 20 19.56 7.30 -8.58
CA GLY A 20 20.73 8.14 -8.31
C GLY A 20 21.06 8.25 -6.82
N ASN A 21 21.30 9.47 -6.33
CA ASN A 21 21.77 9.74 -4.97
C ASN A 21 20.64 10.16 -4.01
N GLU A 22 19.52 9.46 -4.04
CA GLU A 22 18.34 9.74 -3.21
C GLU A 22 18.33 8.86 -1.95
N LEU A 23 18.56 9.46 -0.78
CA LEU A 23 18.57 8.72 0.49
C LEU A 23 17.17 8.55 1.10
N TRP A 24 16.23 9.43 0.74
CA TRP A 24 14.91 9.52 1.40
C TRP A 24 14.10 8.23 1.29
N ALA A 25 14.09 7.59 0.12
CA ALA A 25 13.32 6.37 -0.13
C ALA A 25 13.85 5.18 0.71
N ILE A 26 15.17 5.07 0.84
CA ILE A 26 15.83 4.04 1.66
C ILE A 26 15.49 4.24 3.14
N ILE A 27 15.56 5.48 3.63
CA ILE A 27 15.23 5.79 5.02
C ILE A 27 13.74 5.51 5.29
N MET A 28 12.87 5.84 4.33
CA MET A 28 11.45 5.56 4.45
C MET A 28 11.18 4.06 4.59
N GLU A 29 11.74 3.23 3.71
CA GLU A 29 11.64 1.77 3.82
C GLU A 29 12.16 1.27 5.17
N LYS A 30 13.32 1.76 5.62
CA LYS A 30 13.89 1.39 6.93
C LYS A 30 12.98 1.75 8.09
N ALA A 31 12.32 2.91 8.04
CA ALA A 31 11.37 3.34 9.06
C ALA A 31 10.17 2.41 9.12
N TYR A 32 9.63 2.00 7.96
CA TYR A 32 8.56 1.01 7.87
C TYR A 32 9.00 -0.35 8.43
N ALA A 33 10.20 -0.82 8.06
CA ALA A 33 10.74 -2.08 8.56
C ALA A 33 10.87 -2.05 10.10
N LYS A 34 11.38 -0.95 10.65
CA LYS A 34 11.48 -0.75 12.10
C LYS A 34 10.11 -0.74 12.77
N PHE A 35 9.14 -0.04 12.19
CA PHE A 35 7.78 -0.01 12.71
C PHE A 35 7.17 -1.43 12.76
N CYS A 36 7.33 -2.19 11.68
CA CYS A 36 6.85 -3.57 11.54
C CYS A 36 7.72 -4.61 12.28
N GLY A 37 8.83 -4.18 12.89
CA GLY A 37 9.74 -5.02 13.68
C GLY A 37 10.91 -5.63 12.89
N SER A 38 10.78 -5.82 11.58
CA SER A 38 11.88 -6.27 10.71
C SER A 38 11.61 -5.97 9.23
N TYR A 39 12.65 -6.06 8.39
CA TYR A 39 12.50 -6.00 6.93
C TYR A 39 11.68 -7.18 6.37
N ALA A 40 11.81 -8.38 6.97
CA ALA A 40 11.03 -9.54 6.55
C ALA A 40 9.53 -9.31 6.74
N ASN A 41 9.15 -8.56 7.78
CA ASN A 41 7.76 -8.21 8.05
C ASN A 41 7.18 -7.17 7.09
N LEU A 42 7.98 -6.60 6.16
CA LEU A 42 7.46 -5.78 5.06
C LEU A 42 6.96 -6.62 3.89
N ALA A 43 7.31 -7.91 3.81
CA ALA A 43 6.81 -8.78 2.77
C ALA A 43 5.27 -8.90 2.84
N GLY A 44 4.63 -8.77 1.68
CA GLY A 44 3.17 -8.80 1.54
C GLY A 44 2.46 -7.55 2.10
N GLY A 45 1.15 -7.65 2.27
CA GLY A 45 0.29 -6.54 2.71
C GLY A 45 -0.34 -5.77 1.56
N PHE A 46 -1.07 -4.70 1.89
CA PHE A 46 -1.83 -3.93 0.92
C PHE A 46 -1.16 -2.58 0.65
N VAL A 47 -1.08 -2.20 -0.63
CA VAL A 47 -0.53 -0.91 -1.04
C VAL A 47 -1.30 0.25 -0.37
N LEU A 48 -2.63 0.12 -0.27
CA LEU A 48 -3.49 1.08 0.40
C LEU A 48 -3.08 1.35 1.86
N TRP A 49 -2.57 0.33 2.58
CA TRP A 49 -2.06 0.54 3.94
C TRP A 49 -0.89 1.51 3.93
N GLY A 50 0.05 1.35 2.99
CA GLY A 50 1.14 2.29 2.77
C GLY A 50 0.66 3.71 2.46
N TRP A 51 -0.35 3.87 1.59
CA TRP A 51 -0.93 5.18 1.29
C TRP A 51 -1.57 5.84 2.51
N GLN A 52 -2.34 5.07 3.29
CA GLN A 52 -2.96 5.57 4.51
C GLN A 52 -1.91 5.96 5.55
N THR A 53 -0.86 5.18 5.74
CA THR A 53 0.19 5.50 6.72
C THR A 53 1.04 6.71 6.32
N MET A 54 1.21 6.97 5.02
CA MET A 54 1.91 8.17 4.53
C MET A 54 1.06 9.44 4.61
N THR A 55 -0.24 9.33 4.37
CA THR A 55 -1.12 10.50 4.20
C THR A 55 -2.04 10.77 5.39
N GLY A 56 -2.27 9.76 6.24
CA GLY A 56 -3.28 9.78 7.30
C GLY A 56 -4.74 9.80 6.82
N ASN A 57 -4.97 9.75 5.50
CA ASN A 57 -6.31 9.86 4.92
C ASN A 57 -6.97 8.51 4.69
N ASN A 58 -8.30 8.53 4.54
CA ASN A 58 -9.05 7.34 4.14
C ASN A 58 -8.70 6.96 2.70
N VAL A 59 -8.54 5.66 2.48
CA VAL A 59 -8.17 5.09 1.19
C VAL A 59 -9.16 3.99 0.82
N PHE A 60 -9.41 3.87 -0.47
CA PHE A 60 -10.33 2.88 -1.02
C PHE A 60 -9.81 2.34 -2.34
N GLN A 61 -10.32 1.19 -2.73
CA GLN A 61 -10.13 0.62 -4.07
C GLN A 61 -11.47 0.42 -4.76
N LEU A 62 -11.43 0.36 -6.08
CA LEU A 62 -12.59 0.02 -6.91
C LEU A 62 -12.33 -1.37 -7.50
N THR A 63 -13.23 -2.29 -7.22
CA THR A 63 -13.11 -3.69 -7.64
C THR A 63 -14.14 -3.99 -8.72
N GLU A 64 -13.69 -4.63 -9.80
CA GLU A 64 -14.53 -5.03 -10.92
C GLU A 64 -15.24 -6.35 -10.62
N GLU A 65 -16.56 -6.38 -10.80
CA GLU A 65 -17.40 -7.57 -10.80
C GLU A 65 -17.93 -7.81 -12.21
N LYS A 66 -17.45 -8.90 -12.83
CA LYS A 66 -17.85 -9.29 -14.18
C LYS A 66 -19.17 -10.05 -14.12
N SER A 67 -20.16 -9.58 -14.87
CA SER A 67 -21.44 -10.27 -15.06
C SER A 67 -21.70 -10.51 -16.55
N LYS A 68 -22.59 -11.46 -16.85
CA LYS A 68 -23.10 -11.69 -18.21
C LYS A 68 -23.84 -10.47 -18.78
N GLN A 69 -24.34 -9.59 -17.92
CA GLN A 69 -25.10 -8.38 -18.30
C GLN A 69 -24.23 -7.12 -18.41
N GLY A 70 -22.91 -7.22 -18.19
CA GLY A 70 -21.98 -6.10 -18.19
C GLY A 70 -21.13 -6.06 -16.92
N ASN A 71 -20.01 -5.33 -16.96
CA ASN A 71 -19.12 -5.18 -15.83
C ASN A 71 -19.63 -4.07 -14.90
N THR A 72 -19.60 -4.32 -13.60
CA THR A 72 -19.93 -3.34 -12.58
C THR A 72 -18.75 -3.18 -11.65
N TRP A 73 -18.57 -1.98 -11.12
CA TRP A 73 -17.49 -1.66 -10.21
C TRP A 73 -18.07 -1.28 -8.87
N PHE A 74 -17.42 -1.70 -7.79
CA PHE A 74 -17.85 -1.36 -6.45
C PHE A 74 -16.68 -0.85 -5.63
N ARG A 75 -16.97 0.07 -4.73
CA ARG A 75 -15.97 0.63 -3.84
C ARG A 75 -15.80 -0.23 -2.59
N GLU A 76 -14.54 -0.45 -2.25
CA GLU A 76 -14.12 -1.10 -1.01
C GLU A 76 -13.22 -0.16 -0.20
N ASP A 77 -13.68 0.22 0.98
CA ASP A 77 -12.88 1.02 1.90
C ASP A 77 -11.94 0.11 2.70
N MET A 78 -10.67 0.50 2.76
CA MET A 78 -9.72 -0.18 3.64
C MET A 78 -9.89 0.34 5.07
N LYS A 79 -10.02 -0.58 6.03
CA LYS A 79 -10.13 -0.28 7.46
C LYS A 79 -8.98 -0.94 8.21
N ALA A 80 -8.22 -0.14 8.94
CA ALA A 80 -7.23 -0.66 9.87
C ALA A 80 -7.93 -1.37 11.04
N HIS A 81 -7.39 -2.51 11.42
CA HIS A 81 -7.82 -3.28 12.58
C HIS A 81 -6.79 -3.14 13.69
N ARG A 82 -7.26 -3.11 14.93
CA ARG A 82 -6.37 -3.16 16.08
C ARG A 82 -5.95 -4.62 16.30
N ASP A 83 -4.68 -4.90 16.10
CA ASP A 83 -4.07 -6.21 16.34
C ASP A 83 -2.71 -6.00 17.01
N ASP A 84 -2.51 -6.63 18.16
CA ASP A 84 -1.31 -6.47 18.98
C ASP A 84 -0.08 -7.16 18.36
N LYS A 85 -0.28 -8.15 17.48
CA LYS A 85 0.78 -8.92 16.82
C LYS A 85 1.07 -8.37 15.42
N ASN A 86 0.03 -8.00 14.69
CA ASN A 86 0.14 -7.49 13.32
C ASN A 86 -0.21 -6.01 13.22
N LYS A 87 0.80 -5.16 13.29
CA LYS A 87 0.65 -3.69 13.14
C LYS A 87 0.14 -3.23 11.77
N ARG A 88 0.03 -4.14 10.81
CA ARG A 88 -0.48 -3.90 9.46
C ARG A 88 -1.85 -4.54 9.23
N ALA A 89 -2.50 -5.03 10.28
CA ALA A 89 -3.81 -5.65 10.17
C ALA A 89 -4.81 -4.63 9.60
N CYS A 90 -5.32 -4.92 8.41
CA CYS A 90 -6.41 -4.19 7.80
C CYS A 90 -7.25 -5.12 6.92
N GLY A 91 -8.47 -4.70 6.67
CA GLY A 91 -9.44 -5.41 5.84
C GLY A 91 -10.22 -4.45 4.96
N PHE A 92 -11.00 -5.01 4.04
CA PHE A 92 -11.78 -4.24 3.08
C PHE A 92 -13.27 -4.40 3.39
N SER A 93 -14.00 -3.30 3.33
CA SER A 93 -15.46 -3.29 3.47
C SER A 93 -16.08 -2.77 2.19
N ARG A 94 -16.84 -3.63 1.48
CA ARG A 94 -17.66 -3.21 0.34
C ARG A 94 -18.68 -2.18 0.81
N THR A 95 -18.75 -1.08 0.08
CA THR A 95 -19.74 -0.02 0.29
C THR A 95 -20.95 -0.25 -0.62
N ASN A 96 -22.00 0.57 -0.45
CA ASN A 96 -23.15 0.56 -1.34
C ASN A 96 -22.92 1.38 -2.63
N GLU A 97 -21.72 1.95 -2.82
CA GLU A 97 -21.35 2.69 -4.02
C GLU A 97 -21.01 1.71 -5.15
N ILE A 98 -21.84 1.72 -6.20
CA ILE A 98 -21.71 0.90 -7.40
C ILE A 98 -21.65 1.82 -8.61
N TYR A 99 -20.75 1.51 -9.55
CA TYR A 99 -20.51 2.29 -10.75
C TYR A 99 -20.55 1.42 -12.00
N SER A 100 -21.08 1.98 -13.08
CA SER A 100 -20.88 1.42 -14.43
C SER A 100 -19.49 1.72 -14.96
N GLU A 101 -19.09 1.03 -16.03
CA GLU A 101 -17.81 1.26 -16.71
C GLU A 101 -17.61 2.74 -17.12
N ASP A 102 -18.63 3.35 -17.73
CA ASP A 102 -18.57 4.76 -18.16
C ASP A 102 -18.37 5.72 -16.97
N GLN A 103 -19.05 5.46 -15.85
CA GLN A 103 -18.95 6.29 -14.64
C GLN A 103 -17.55 6.24 -14.02
N ILE A 104 -16.91 5.07 -14.04
CA ILE A 104 -15.54 4.90 -13.55
C ILE A 104 -14.57 5.75 -14.35
N TRP A 105 -14.66 5.70 -15.69
CA TRP A 105 -13.79 6.51 -16.54
C TRP A 105 -14.01 8.01 -16.33
N THR A 106 -15.24 8.45 -16.07
CA THR A 106 -15.50 9.84 -15.70
C THR A 106 -14.86 10.22 -14.36
N LEU A 107 -14.89 9.33 -13.37
CA LEU A 107 -14.30 9.57 -12.05
C LEU A 107 -12.78 9.72 -12.11
N LEU A 108 -12.11 8.97 -12.99
CA LEU A 108 -10.66 9.01 -13.18
C LEU A 108 -10.15 10.18 -14.04
N LYS A 109 -11.02 10.84 -14.81
CA LYS A 109 -10.66 11.92 -15.74
C LYS A 109 -10.57 13.31 -15.11
N LYS A 110 -10.73 13.43 -13.80
CA LYS A 110 -10.65 14.73 -13.11
C LYS A 110 -9.24 15.32 -13.09
#